data_AF-A0A081CEE2-F1
#
_entry.id   AF-A0A081CEE2-F1
#
_cell.length_a   1.000
_cell.length_b   1.000
_cell.length_c   1.000
_cell.angle_alpha   90.00
_cell.angle_beta   90.00
_cell.angle_gamma   90.00
#
_symmetry.space_group_name_H-M   'P 1'
#
loop_
_entity.id
_entity.type
_entity.pdbx_description
1 polymer ?
#
loop_
_entity_poly.entity_id
_entity_poly.type
_entity_poly.pdbx_seq_one_letter_code
_entity_poly.pdbx_strand_id
1 'polypeptide(L)'
;MAPTSASASDRTGSGESTALPEPTPHQLSKRQQYDALVDAEVGAEVNTSLGSPASHPSYPAAASLCRAYPTQASAIFQTYLDLKNGAAAWDVVEPLALRHPQQAPKSSTAVSGSAELAGLSDSEAHELVQTTLASWKNADTRLGLVNPPEPEQDQDGDPMLTHGLAAIKGRRKNATAYEIVIPLTISQHLTTLQLVGIFTLLTQHAASSTDTVDTSHVLLAIIAPDSTLVYYTVSKDMVKPVN
;
A
#
# COMPACT_ATOMS: atom_id res chain seq x y z
N MET A 1 30.57 37.91 83.66
CA MET A 1 29.13 38.08 83.41
C MET A 1 28.49 36.70 83.50
N ALA A 2 27.54 36.52 84.41
CA ALA A 2 26.78 35.28 84.67
C ALA A 2 25.52 35.21 83.73
N PRO A 3 24.54 34.29 83.88
CA PRO A 3 24.57 32.82 83.86
C PRO A 3 23.40 32.17 83.02
N THR A 4 23.29 30.83 83.08
CA THR A 4 22.05 29.96 83.13
C THR A 4 21.14 29.64 81.92
N SER A 5 20.92 28.32 81.77
CA SER A 5 19.65 27.54 81.69
C SER A 5 18.71 27.53 80.45
N ALA A 6 18.53 26.30 79.95
CA ALA A 6 17.29 25.54 79.67
C ALA A 6 16.01 26.23 79.16
N SER A 7 15.41 25.69 78.08
CA SER A 7 14.15 24.91 78.09
C SER A 7 13.53 24.73 76.70
N ALA A 8 12.77 23.64 76.57
CA ALA A 8 12.05 23.16 75.40
C ALA A 8 10.89 24.05 74.93
N SER A 9 10.45 23.87 73.67
CA SER A 9 9.01 23.79 73.33
C SER A 9 8.81 23.16 71.95
N ASP A 10 7.88 22.22 71.97
CA ASP A 10 7.25 21.48 70.89
C ASP A 10 6.36 22.40 70.03
N ARG A 11 6.32 22.22 68.70
CA ARG A 11 5.18 22.65 67.87
C ARG A 11 5.19 22.03 66.47
N THR A 12 4.27 21.10 66.31
CA THR A 12 3.62 20.66 65.06
C THR A 12 3.32 21.81 64.09
N GLY A 13 3.71 21.63 62.82
CA GLY A 13 3.35 22.52 61.72
C GLY A 13 3.36 21.76 60.39
N SER A 14 2.17 21.42 59.94
CA SER A 14 1.79 20.73 58.69
C SER A 14 2.44 21.31 57.43
N GLY A 15 2.85 20.42 56.52
CA GLY A 15 3.26 20.78 55.17
C GLY A 15 2.14 21.44 54.38
N GLU A 16 2.29 22.73 54.09
CA GLU A 16 1.51 23.43 53.09
C GLU A 16 1.91 22.94 51.70
N SER A 17 0.99 22.22 51.08
CA SER A 17 1.02 21.87 49.67
C SER A 17 0.81 23.16 48.88
N THR A 18 1.85 23.63 48.19
CA THR A 18 1.78 24.77 47.27
C THR A 18 0.81 24.44 46.13
N ALA A 19 -0.46 24.83 46.28
CA ALA A 19 -1.46 24.72 45.24
C ALA A 19 -1.13 25.70 44.11
N LEU A 20 -0.97 25.18 42.90
CA LEU A 20 -0.87 25.98 41.68
C LEU A 20 -2.11 26.88 41.54
N PRO A 21 -1.96 28.13 41.06
CA PRO A 21 -3.07 29.05 40.92
C PRO A 21 -4.13 28.52 39.94
N GLU A 22 -5.41 28.62 40.33
CA GLU A 22 -6.52 28.28 39.46
C GLU A 22 -6.48 29.12 38.16
N PRO A 23 -6.69 28.48 37.00
CA PRO A 23 -6.70 29.18 35.73
C PRO A 23 -7.86 30.19 35.69
N THR A 24 -7.54 31.42 35.31
CA THR A 24 -8.55 32.48 35.16
C THR A 24 -9.57 32.10 34.08
N PRO A 25 -10.83 32.57 34.17
CA PRO A 25 -11.91 32.20 33.24
C PRO A 25 -11.57 32.50 31.76
N HIS A 26 -10.71 33.49 31.51
CA HIS A 26 -10.21 33.81 30.17
C HIS A 26 -9.21 32.76 29.62
N GLN A 27 -8.48 32.06 30.49
CA GLN A 27 -7.61 30.95 30.09
C GLN A 27 -8.40 29.66 29.82
N LEU A 28 -9.50 29.43 30.55
CA LEU A 28 -10.43 28.33 30.28
C LEU A 28 -11.07 28.47 28.90
N SER A 29 -11.51 29.68 28.52
CA SER A 29 -12.11 29.93 27.21
C SER A 29 -11.12 29.73 26.05
N LYS A 30 -9.87 30.18 26.18
CA LYS A 30 -8.84 29.93 25.16
C LYS A 30 -8.43 28.46 25.06
N ARG A 31 -8.40 27.74 26.19
CA ARG A 31 -8.10 26.31 26.20
C ARG A 31 -9.22 25.50 25.57
N GLN A 32 -10.48 25.83 25.86
CA GLN A 32 -11.64 25.22 25.19
C GLN A 32 -11.65 25.50 23.68
N GLN A 33 -11.23 26.70 23.25
CA GLN A 33 -11.06 27.01 21.84
C GLN A 33 -9.91 26.22 21.20
N TYR A 34 -8.82 25.99 21.93
CA TYR A 34 -7.68 25.18 21.46
C TYR A 34 -8.06 23.70 21.38
N ASP A 35 -8.74 23.17 22.40
CA ASP A 35 -9.24 21.80 22.45
C ASP A 35 -10.27 21.58 21.32
N ALA A 36 -11.17 22.55 21.06
CA ALA A 36 -12.09 22.48 19.93
C ALA A 36 -11.40 22.55 18.55
N LEU A 37 -10.23 23.20 18.46
CA LEU A 37 -9.44 23.25 17.23
C LEU A 37 -8.63 21.96 17.03
N VAL A 38 -8.13 21.38 18.13
CA VAL A 38 -7.44 20.07 18.15
C VAL A 38 -8.42 18.93 17.86
N ASP A 39 -9.63 18.97 18.42
CA ASP A 39 -10.70 18.01 18.14
C ASP A 39 -11.26 18.16 16.71
N ALA A 40 -11.13 19.33 16.10
CA ALA A 40 -11.45 19.53 14.67
C ALA A 40 -10.35 18.98 13.73
N GLU A 41 -9.08 18.92 14.19
CA GLU A 41 -7.98 18.27 13.47
C GLU A 41 -7.95 16.74 13.66
N VAL A 42 -8.47 16.25 14.80
CA VAL A 42 -8.78 14.83 15.02
C VAL A 42 -10.13 14.53 14.35
N GLY A 43 -10.07 14.45 13.02
CA GLY A 43 -11.21 14.45 12.12
C GLY A 43 -12.47 13.78 12.66
N ALA A 44 -13.57 14.55 12.63
CA ALA A 44 -14.88 13.95 12.47
C ALA A 44 -14.77 12.95 11.32
N GLU A 45 -14.97 11.67 11.62
CA GLU A 45 -15.06 10.61 10.62
C GLU A 45 -16.29 10.90 9.77
N VAL A 46 -16.09 11.77 8.77
CA VAL A 46 -16.96 11.87 7.63
C VAL A 46 -16.84 10.50 6.99
N ASN A 47 -17.83 9.66 7.27
CA ASN A 47 -18.05 8.37 6.66
C ASN A 47 -18.49 8.62 5.20
N THR A 48 -17.63 9.26 4.40
CA THR A 48 -17.66 9.20 2.94
C THR A 48 -17.21 7.80 2.57
N SER A 49 -18.06 6.82 2.85
CA SER A 49 -17.97 5.53 2.18
C SER A 49 -18.20 5.82 0.71
N LEU A 50 -17.11 5.98 -0.05
CA LEU A 50 -17.08 6.24 -1.50
C LEU A 50 -17.65 5.06 -2.32
N GLY A 51 -18.51 4.22 -1.72
CA GLY A 51 -18.86 2.90 -2.21
C GLY A 51 -17.66 1.95 -2.16
N SER A 52 -17.94 0.65 -2.21
CA SER A 52 -16.87 -0.30 -2.50
C SER A 52 -16.38 -0.06 -3.93
N PRO A 53 -15.07 -0.09 -4.24
CA PRO A 53 -14.59 -0.05 -5.63
C PRO A 53 -15.28 -1.11 -6.51
N ALA A 54 -15.77 -2.19 -5.90
CA ALA A 54 -16.55 -3.24 -6.56
C ALA A 54 -17.90 -2.78 -7.15
N SER A 55 -18.45 -1.65 -6.73
CA SER A 55 -19.69 -1.09 -7.29
C SER A 55 -19.48 -0.23 -8.53
N HIS A 56 -18.23 0.05 -8.92
CA HIS A 56 -17.94 0.90 -10.07
C HIS A 56 -18.15 0.13 -11.40
N PRO A 57 -18.82 0.70 -12.44
CA PRO A 57 -19.12 0.01 -13.69
C PRO A 57 -17.90 -0.56 -14.44
N SER A 58 -16.74 0.10 -14.31
CA SER A 58 -15.48 -0.32 -14.93
C SER A 58 -14.69 -1.35 -14.11
N TYR A 59 -15.07 -1.61 -12.85
CA TYR A 59 -14.34 -2.53 -11.97
C TYR A 59 -14.30 -3.97 -12.46
N PRO A 60 -15.36 -4.56 -13.07
CA PRO A 60 -15.33 -5.95 -13.54
C PRO A 60 -14.15 -6.28 -14.46
N ALA A 61 -13.66 -5.31 -15.25
CA ALA A 61 -12.51 -5.50 -16.14
C ALA A 61 -11.18 -5.69 -15.38
N ALA A 62 -11.01 -5.03 -14.23
CA ALA A 62 -9.79 -5.11 -13.42
C ALA A 62 -9.93 -6.02 -12.19
N ALA A 63 -11.16 -6.47 -11.87
CA ALA A 63 -11.48 -7.18 -10.63
C ALA A 63 -10.61 -8.41 -10.38
N SER A 64 -10.38 -9.25 -11.40
CA SER A 64 -9.52 -10.43 -11.27
C SER A 64 -8.08 -10.06 -10.93
N LEU A 65 -7.55 -9.00 -11.52
CA LEU A 65 -6.19 -8.53 -11.27
C LEU A 65 -6.08 -7.88 -9.88
N CYS A 66 -7.06 -7.06 -9.48
CA CYS A 66 -7.11 -6.47 -8.14
C CYS A 66 -7.19 -7.53 -7.03
N ARG A 67 -7.92 -8.64 -7.26
CA ARG A 67 -7.96 -9.77 -6.32
C ARG A 67 -6.65 -10.54 -6.25
N ALA A 68 -5.97 -10.71 -7.38
CA ALA A 68 -4.68 -11.40 -7.44
C ALA A 68 -3.54 -10.58 -6.81
N TYR A 69 -3.64 -9.25 -6.88
CA TYR A 69 -2.61 -8.31 -6.40
C TYR A 69 -3.21 -7.23 -5.48
N PRO A 70 -3.73 -7.61 -4.29
CA PRO A 70 -4.48 -6.72 -3.41
C PRO A 70 -3.69 -5.51 -2.89
N THR A 71 -2.37 -5.61 -2.68
CA THR A 71 -1.52 -4.47 -2.29
C THR A 71 -1.34 -3.43 -3.40
N GLN A 72 -1.66 -3.80 -4.64
CA GLN A 72 -1.68 -2.90 -5.80
C GLN A 72 -3.11 -2.58 -6.26
N ALA A 73 -4.15 -3.09 -5.60
CA ALA A 73 -5.52 -3.03 -6.13
C ALA A 73 -6.01 -1.60 -6.40
N SER A 74 -5.68 -0.65 -5.52
CA SER A 74 -6.01 0.76 -5.71
C SER A 74 -5.25 1.35 -6.89
N ALA A 75 -3.94 1.13 -6.98
CA ALA A 75 -3.10 1.57 -8.09
C ALA A 75 -3.59 1.00 -9.43
N ILE A 76 -3.80 -0.32 -9.50
CA ILE A 76 -4.31 -1.02 -10.68
C ILE A 76 -5.60 -0.38 -11.16
N PHE A 77 -6.57 -0.24 -10.25
CA PHE A 77 -7.89 0.24 -10.64
C PHE A 77 -7.87 1.71 -11.06
N GLN A 78 -7.15 2.56 -10.31
CA GLN A 78 -7.07 3.98 -10.63
C GLN A 78 -6.31 4.22 -11.94
N THR A 79 -5.19 3.53 -12.17
CA THR A 79 -4.46 3.59 -13.45
C THR A 79 -5.33 3.11 -14.60
N TYR A 80 -6.09 2.03 -14.42
CA TYR A 80 -7.02 1.55 -15.46
C TYR A 80 -8.09 2.60 -15.80
N LEU A 81 -8.66 3.27 -14.79
CA LEU A 81 -9.64 4.34 -15.01
C LEU A 81 -9.03 5.54 -15.73
N ASP A 82 -7.83 5.97 -15.34
CA ASP A 82 -7.16 7.11 -15.98
C ASP A 82 -6.77 6.82 -17.43
N LEU A 83 -6.22 5.63 -17.69
CA LEU A 83 -5.88 5.18 -19.04
C LEU A 83 -7.12 5.08 -19.93
N LYS A 84 -8.23 4.55 -19.41
CA LYS A 84 -9.42 4.26 -20.23
C LYS A 84 -10.36 5.45 -20.39
N ASN A 85 -10.65 6.15 -19.29
CA ASN A 85 -11.69 7.18 -19.22
C ASN A 85 -11.15 8.56 -18.82
N GLY A 86 -9.90 8.63 -18.34
CA GLY A 86 -9.30 9.85 -17.80
C GLY A 86 -8.54 10.66 -18.83
N ALA A 87 -7.45 11.28 -18.38
CA ALA A 87 -6.70 12.24 -19.18
C ALA A 87 -5.95 11.58 -20.35
N ALA A 88 -5.52 10.32 -20.17
CA ALA A 88 -4.74 9.62 -21.17
C ALA A 88 -5.61 9.09 -22.33
N ALA A 89 -6.84 8.61 -22.03
CA ALA A 89 -7.85 8.17 -23.00
C ALA A 89 -7.30 7.29 -24.15
N TRP A 90 -6.69 6.16 -23.78
CA TRP A 90 -6.11 5.18 -24.70
C TRP A 90 -7.19 4.39 -25.45
N ASP A 91 -6.87 3.92 -26.66
CA ASP A 91 -7.82 3.18 -27.50
C ASP A 91 -8.07 1.77 -26.98
N VAL A 92 -7.02 1.13 -26.47
CA VAL A 92 -7.08 -0.22 -25.90
C VAL A 92 -6.43 -0.19 -24.52
N VAL A 93 -7.12 -0.75 -23.53
CA VAL A 93 -6.66 -0.87 -22.14
C VAL A 93 -7.12 -2.20 -21.59
N GLU A 94 -6.17 -3.08 -21.29
CA GLU A 94 -6.38 -4.46 -20.85
C GLU A 94 -5.55 -4.74 -19.59
N PRO A 95 -6.18 -5.01 -18.44
CA PRO A 95 -5.48 -5.50 -17.25
C PRO A 95 -4.88 -6.88 -17.50
N LEU A 96 -3.61 -7.06 -17.18
CA LEU A 96 -2.82 -8.26 -17.48
C LEU A 96 -1.95 -8.64 -16.27
N ALA A 97 -1.77 -9.94 -16.04
CA ALA A 97 -0.73 -10.44 -15.15
C ALA A 97 0.48 -10.88 -15.99
N LEU A 98 1.62 -10.19 -15.86
CA LEU A 98 2.88 -10.59 -16.46
C LEU A 98 3.46 -11.76 -15.68
N ARG A 99 3.59 -12.93 -16.29
CA ARG A 99 4.07 -14.17 -15.66
C ARG A 99 4.97 -14.93 -16.61
N HIS A 100 5.77 -15.82 -16.04
CA HIS A 100 6.57 -16.73 -16.83
C HIS A 100 5.66 -17.71 -17.63
N PRO A 101 5.90 -17.94 -18.94
CA PRO A 101 4.98 -18.72 -19.80
C PRO A 101 4.72 -20.15 -19.33
N GLN A 102 5.67 -20.74 -18.59
CA GLN A 102 5.59 -22.13 -18.11
C GLN A 102 4.75 -22.28 -16.83
N GLN A 103 4.37 -21.17 -16.19
CA GLN A 103 3.30 -21.14 -15.20
C GLN A 103 1.99 -20.85 -15.92
N ALA A 104 1.42 -21.89 -16.54
CA ALA A 104 -0.03 -21.93 -16.72
C ALA A 104 -0.69 -21.59 -15.37
N PRO A 105 -1.93 -21.04 -15.35
CA PRO A 105 -2.67 -20.94 -14.12
C PRO A 105 -2.88 -22.39 -13.62
N LYS A 106 -1.92 -22.91 -12.84
CA LYS A 106 -2.25 -23.80 -11.74
C LYS A 106 -3.30 -22.99 -11.03
N SER A 107 -4.55 -23.39 -11.21
CA SER A 107 -5.73 -22.82 -10.57
C SER A 107 -5.23 -22.25 -9.28
N SER A 108 -5.22 -20.90 -9.18
CA SER A 108 -5.05 -20.29 -7.87
C SER A 108 -5.93 -21.16 -7.00
N THR A 109 -5.36 -21.80 -5.99
CA THR A 109 -6.13 -22.26 -4.86
C THR A 109 -6.92 -21.02 -4.52
N ALA A 110 -8.15 -20.97 -5.05
CA ALA A 110 -9.14 -20.04 -4.63
C ALA A 110 -9.17 -20.43 -3.18
N VAL A 111 -8.56 -19.58 -2.35
CA VAL A 111 -8.63 -19.70 -0.91
C VAL A 111 -10.11 -19.91 -0.71
N SER A 112 -10.47 -21.15 -0.37
CA SER A 112 -11.84 -21.58 -0.18
C SER A 112 -12.20 -21.01 1.18
N GLY A 113 -12.17 -19.68 1.28
CA GLY A 113 -12.21 -18.93 2.52
C GLY A 113 -13.55 -19.08 3.22
N SER A 114 -14.57 -19.61 2.54
CA SER A 114 -15.85 -19.88 3.18
C SER A 114 -15.90 -21.25 3.87
N ALA A 115 -15.09 -22.23 3.46
CA ALA A 115 -15.14 -23.59 4.01
C ALA A 115 -14.18 -23.78 5.19
N GLU A 116 -13.04 -23.08 5.17
CA GLU A 116 -11.98 -23.21 6.18
C GLU A 116 -12.22 -22.30 7.41
N LEU A 117 -12.99 -21.21 7.26
CA LEU A 117 -13.36 -20.31 8.36
C LEU A 117 -14.56 -20.80 9.17
N ALA A 118 -15.32 -21.79 8.67
CA ALA A 118 -16.58 -22.23 9.29
C ALA A 118 -16.38 -23.05 10.59
N GLY A 119 -15.14 -23.40 10.94
CA GLY A 119 -14.79 -24.20 12.13
C GLY A 119 -13.84 -23.51 13.11
N LEU A 120 -13.47 -22.25 12.88
CA LEU A 120 -12.55 -21.53 13.76
C LEU A 120 -13.31 -20.91 14.93
N SER A 121 -12.77 -21.07 16.13
CA SER A 121 -13.22 -20.29 17.30
C SER A 121 -12.86 -18.81 17.15
N ASP A 122 -13.56 -17.94 17.88
CA ASP A 122 -13.30 -16.49 17.86
C ASP A 122 -11.83 -16.16 18.22
N SER A 123 -11.19 -16.95 19.10
CA SER A 123 -9.78 -16.79 19.45
C SER A 123 -8.83 -17.20 18.32
N GLU A 124 -9.11 -18.31 17.64
CA GLU A 124 -8.27 -18.78 16.52
C GLU A 124 -8.40 -17.83 15.33
N ALA A 125 -9.60 -17.32 15.07
CA ALA A 125 -9.81 -16.28 14.05
C ALA A 125 -9.02 -15.00 14.38
N HIS A 126 -9.00 -14.59 15.66
CA HIS A 126 -8.24 -13.42 16.08
C HIS A 126 -6.72 -13.62 15.94
N GLU A 127 -6.19 -14.78 16.33
CA GLU A 127 -4.78 -15.11 16.15
C GLU A 127 -4.36 -15.17 14.68
N LEU A 128 -5.22 -15.72 13.82
CA LEU A 128 -4.96 -15.79 12.37
C LEU A 128 -4.93 -14.38 11.76
N VAL A 129 -5.86 -13.51 12.16
CA VAL A 129 -5.87 -12.09 11.74
C VAL A 129 -4.63 -11.37 12.25
N GLN A 130 -4.24 -11.56 13.52
CA GLN A 130 -3.04 -10.92 14.07
C GLN A 130 -1.76 -11.41 13.39
N THR A 131 -1.64 -12.71 13.15
CA THR A 131 -0.50 -13.32 12.43
C THR A 131 -0.41 -12.79 11.01
N THR A 132 -1.54 -12.70 10.31
CA THR A 132 -1.62 -12.13 8.95
C THR A 132 -1.27 -10.65 8.94
N LEU A 133 -1.76 -9.86 9.90
CA LEU A 133 -1.40 -8.44 10.02
C LEU A 133 0.09 -8.25 10.35
N ALA A 134 0.66 -9.11 11.19
CA ALA A 134 2.08 -9.08 11.53
C ALA A 134 2.96 -9.44 10.33
N SER A 135 2.56 -10.43 9.53
CA SER A 135 3.27 -10.76 8.28
C SER A 135 3.20 -9.60 7.29
N TRP A 136 2.08 -8.87 7.22
CA TRP A 136 1.94 -7.69 6.35
C TRP A 136 2.76 -6.50 6.80
N LYS A 137 2.98 -6.32 8.11
CA LYS A 137 3.84 -5.26 8.65
C LYS A 137 5.33 -5.51 8.40
N ASN A 138 5.73 -6.78 8.30
CA ASN A 138 7.12 -7.19 8.09
C ASN A 138 7.45 -7.57 6.64
N ALA A 139 6.44 -7.85 5.81
CA ALA A 139 6.63 -7.97 4.38
C ALA A 139 7.01 -6.58 3.86
N ASP A 140 8.26 -6.43 3.39
CA ASP A 140 8.61 -5.39 2.43
C ASP A 140 7.43 -5.22 1.47
N THR A 141 7.08 -4.00 1.10
CA THR A 141 6.04 -3.64 0.12
C THR A 141 6.39 -4.12 -1.29
N ARG A 142 6.74 -5.40 -1.43
CA ARG A 142 7.11 -6.09 -2.66
C ARG A 142 5.86 -6.20 -3.49
N LEU A 143 5.89 -5.50 -4.62
CA LEU A 143 5.05 -5.68 -5.80
C LEU A 143 4.00 -6.81 -5.69
N GLY A 144 2.87 -6.52 -5.04
CA GLY A 144 1.63 -7.26 -5.26
C GLY A 144 1.43 -8.59 -4.52
N LEU A 145 2.30 -9.02 -3.61
CA LEU A 145 2.12 -10.31 -2.92
C LEU A 145 1.74 -10.12 -1.46
N VAL A 146 0.64 -10.74 -1.07
CA VAL A 146 0.11 -10.72 0.30
C VAL A 146 0.50 -11.93 1.13
N ASN A 147 1.06 -12.97 0.48
CA ASN A 147 1.66 -14.10 1.16
C ASN A 147 2.82 -14.61 0.29
N PRO A 148 4.10 -14.34 0.62
CA PRO A 148 5.16 -15.19 0.11
C PRO A 148 4.90 -16.62 0.65
N PRO A 149 5.05 -17.69 -0.14
CA PRO A 149 5.10 -19.03 0.43
C PRO A 149 6.22 -19.03 1.49
N GLU A 150 5.99 -19.74 2.59
CA GLU A 150 7.03 -20.07 3.59
C GLU A 150 8.34 -20.38 2.85
N PRO A 151 9.52 -19.99 3.39
CA PRO A 151 10.79 -20.28 2.76
C PRO A 151 11.00 -21.79 2.73
N GLU A 152 10.46 -22.46 1.72
CA GLU A 152 10.92 -23.76 1.29
C GLU A 152 12.39 -23.56 0.92
N GLN A 153 13.25 -24.18 1.72
CA GLN A 153 14.69 -24.20 1.53
C GLN A 153 14.99 -24.50 0.04
N ASP A 154 15.85 -23.66 -0.56
CA ASP A 154 16.43 -23.83 -1.90
C ASP A 154 15.57 -23.44 -3.13
N GLN A 155 14.95 -22.26 -3.14
CA GLN A 155 14.60 -21.58 -4.41
C GLN A 155 15.42 -20.30 -4.59
N ASP A 156 16.57 -20.44 -5.27
CA ASP A 156 17.47 -19.38 -5.75
C ASP A 156 16.86 -18.59 -6.93
N GLY A 157 15.55 -18.31 -6.87
CA GLY A 157 14.77 -17.69 -7.93
C GLY A 157 14.18 -16.35 -7.50
N ASP A 158 14.23 -15.35 -8.39
CA ASP A 158 13.61 -14.05 -8.14
C ASP A 158 12.10 -14.23 -7.90
N PRO A 159 11.58 -13.94 -6.69
CA PRO A 159 10.18 -14.18 -6.35
C PRO A 159 9.21 -13.43 -7.26
N MET A 160 9.63 -12.30 -7.84
CA MET A 160 8.82 -11.56 -8.80
C MET A 160 8.63 -12.33 -10.11
N LEU A 161 9.64 -13.09 -10.57
CA LEU A 161 9.51 -13.95 -11.74
C LEU A 161 8.60 -15.15 -11.48
N THR A 162 8.58 -15.64 -10.23
CA THR A 162 7.77 -16.79 -9.81
C THR A 162 6.29 -16.45 -9.59
N HIS A 163 5.95 -15.24 -9.15
CA HIS A 163 4.55 -14.87 -8.89
C HIS A 163 3.95 -13.94 -9.96
N GLY A 164 4.83 -13.36 -10.78
CA GLY A 164 4.48 -12.37 -11.76
C GLY A 164 4.09 -11.03 -11.17
N LEU A 165 3.64 -10.15 -12.05
CA LEU A 165 3.43 -8.74 -11.77
C LEU A 165 2.12 -8.27 -12.39
N ALA A 166 1.36 -7.45 -11.67
CA ALA A 166 0.22 -6.75 -12.24
C ALA A 166 0.69 -5.69 -13.24
N ALA A 167 0.10 -5.70 -14.42
CA ALA A 167 0.36 -4.73 -15.46
C ALA A 167 -0.93 -4.36 -16.18
N ILE A 168 -0.87 -3.29 -16.96
CA ILE A 168 -1.91 -2.93 -17.91
C ILE A 168 -1.24 -2.84 -19.27
N LYS A 169 -1.73 -3.66 -20.19
CA LYS A 169 -1.39 -3.58 -21.60
C LYS A 169 -2.32 -2.58 -22.25
N GLY A 170 -1.78 -1.66 -23.03
CA GLY A 170 -2.62 -0.71 -23.72
C GLY A 170 -1.98 -0.09 -24.94
N ARG A 171 -2.79 0.64 -25.71
CA ARG A 171 -2.35 1.31 -26.93
C ARG A 171 -2.92 2.71 -26.99
N ARG A 172 -2.04 3.70 -27.17
CA ARG A 172 -2.43 5.10 -27.36
C ARG A 172 -3.17 5.28 -28.68
N LYS A 173 -3.89 6.40 -28.79
CA LYS A 173 -4.48 6.86 -30.06
C LYS A 173 -3.42 6.94 -31.15
N ASN A 174 -3.66 6.26 -32.26
CA ASN A 174 -2.78 6.20 -33.44
C ASN A 174 -1.42 5.51 -33.22
N ALA A 175 -1.17 4.91 -32.05
CA ALA A 175 0.03 4.08 -31.87
C ALA A 175 -0.17 2.72 -32.55
N THR A 176 0.89 2.18 -33.15
CA THR A 176 0.88 0.87 -33.80
C THR A 176 1.27 -0.26 -32.86
N ALA A 177 2.07 0.05 -31.83
CA ALA A 177 2.52 -0.89 -30.82
C ALA A 177 1.76 -0.70 -29.50
N TYR A 178 1.63 -1.78 -28.73
CA TYR A 178 1.15 -1.77 -27.36
C TYR A 178 2.29 -1.38 -26.41
N GLU A 179 1.96 -0.60 -25.39
CA GLU A 179 2.82 -0.26 -24.28
C GLU A 179 2.35 -1.02 -23.03
N ILE A 180 3.28 -1.23 -22.10
CA ILE A 180 3.02 -1.88 -20.83
C ILE A 180 3.18 -0.87 -19.69
N VAL A 181 2.16 -0.79 -18.85
CA VAL A 181 2.09 0.09 -17.69
C VAL A 181 2.11 -0.75 -16.42
N ILE A 182 2.99 -0.44 -15.47
CA ILE A 182 3.06 -1.06 -14.15
C ILE A 182 2.48 -0.10 -13.11
N PRO A 183 1.30 -0.40 -12.54
CA PRO A 183 0.71 0.40 -11.48
C PRO A 183 1.45 0.21 -10.16
N LEU A 184 1.83 1.32 -9.50
CA LEU A 184 2.57 1.31 -8.24
C LEU A 184 1.99 2.35 -7.28
N THR A 185 2.06 2.10 -5.97
CA THR A 185 1.86 3.16 -4.98
C THR A 185 3.19 3.86 -4.68
N ILE A 186 3.15 5.12 -4.22
CA ILE A 186 4.37 5.87 -3.86
C ILE A 186 5.21 5.20 -2.77
N SER A 187 4.60 4.34 -1.95
CA SER A 187 5.26 3.58 -0.88
C SER A 187 5.89 2.27 -1.35
N GLN A 188 5.72 1.91 -2.62
CA GLN A 188 6.35 0.72 -3.20
C GLN A 188 7.73 1.07 -3.75
N HIS A 189 8.72 0.28 -3.35
CA HIS A 189 10.09 0.44 -3.81
C HIS A 189 10.42 -0.59 -4.90
N LEU A 190 11.04 -0.12 -5.98
CA LEU A 190 11.60 -0.97 -7.03
C LEU A 190 13.11 -1.05 -6.90
N THR A 191 13.61 -2.27 -6.72
CA THR A 191 15.04 -2.57 -6.81
C THR A 191 15.48 -2.69 -8.26
N THR A 192 16.78 -2.55 -8.53
CA THR A 192 17.34 -2.76 -9.87
C THR A 192 17.10 -4.18 -10.38
N LEU A 193 17.16 -5.19 -9.50
CA LEU A 193 16.87 -6.58 -9.84
C LEU A 193 15.43 -6.73 -10.35
N GLN A 194 14.47 -6.13 -9.64
CA GLN A 194 13.07 -6.15 -10.05
C GLN A 194 12.86 -5.42 -11.39
N LEU A 195 13.54 -4.31 -11.66
CA LEU A 195 13.46 -3.67 -12.98
C LEU A 195 13.96 -4.60 -14.09
N VAL A 196 15.08 -5.30 -13.87
CA VAL A 196 15.59 -6.31 -14.82
C VAL A 196 14.58 -7.45 -15.03
N GLY A 197 13.97 -7.94 -13.95
CA GLY A 197 12.95 -8.97 -14.02
C GLY A 197 11.68 -8.51 -14.77
N ILE A 198 11.28 -7.23 -14.64
CA ILE A 198 10.15 -6.65 -15.37
C ILE A 198 10.41 -6.72 -16.87
N PHE A 199 11.59 -6.30 -17.32
CA PHE A 199 11.96 -6.38 -18.74
C PHE A 199 12.09 -7.83 -19.25
N THR A 200 12.47 -8.75 -18.37
CA THR A 200 12.50 -10.18 -18.67
C THR A 200 11.08 -10.71 -18.93
N LEU A 201 10.14 -10.45 -18.03
CA LEU A 201 8.72 -10.83 -18.19
C LEU A 201 8.09 -10.15 -19.41
N LEU A 202 8.41 -8.88 -19.64
CA LEU A 202 7.93 -8.11 -20.79
C LEU A 202 8.37 -8.75 -22.12
N THR A 203 9.65 -9.09 -22.23
CA THR A 203 10.20 -9.74 -23.44
C THR A 203 9.54 -11.09 -23.67
N GLN A 204 9.32 -11.87 -22.61
CA GLN A 204 8.63 -13.17 -22.69
C GLN A 204 7.16 -13.04 -23.09
N HIS A 205 6.46 -12.04 -22.54
CA HIS A 205 5.09 -11.75 -22.93
C HIS A 205 5.00 -11.34 -24.41
N ALA A 206 5.87 -10.45 -24.87
CA ALA A 206 5.93 -10.03 -26.27
C ALA A 206 6.21 -11.21 -27.21
N ALA A 207 7.07 -12.15 -26.82
CA ALA A 207 7.38 -13.34 -27.62
C ALA A 207 6.22 -14.36 -27.71
N SER A 208 5.30 -14.36 -26.73
CA SER A 208 4.14 -15.27 -26.68
C SER A 208 2.83 -14.62 -27.13
N SER A 209 2.80 -13.29 -27.27
CA SER A 209 1.64 -12.53 -27.74
C SER A 209 1.65 -12.43 -29.27
N THR A 210 0.47 -12.40 -29.86
CA THR A 210 0.29 -12.08 -31.29
C THR A 210 0.41 -10.58 -31.58
N ASP A 211 0.32 -9.76 -30.53
CA ASP A 211 0.31 -8.30 -30.66
C ASP A 211 1.73 -7.74 -30.62
N THR A 212 1.97 -6.68 -31.39
CA THR A 212 3.23 -5.94 -31.34
C THR A 212 3.32 -5.14 -30.05
N VAL A 213 4.09 -5.62 -29.07
CA VAL A 213 4.36 -4.93 -27.81
C VAL A 213 5.73 -4.26 -27.88
N ASP A 214 5.82 -2.98 -27.52
CA ASP A 214 7.09 -2.29 -27.37
C ASP A 214 7.79 -2.76 -26.08
N THR A 215 8.97 -3.36 -26.24
CA THR A 215 9.78 -3.88 -25.13
C THR A 215 10.97 -2.99 -24.79
N SER A 216 11.12 -1.85 -25.46
CA SER A 216 12.23 -0.90 -25.23
C SER A 216 12.09 -0.16 -23.90
N HIS A 217 10.86 0.03 -23.45
CA HIS A 217 10.52 0.74 -22.23
C HIS A 217 9.29 0.17 -21.55
N VAL A 218 9.09 0.58 -20.30
CA VAL A 218 7.90 0.33 -19.50
C VAL A 218 7.45 1.65 -18.89
N LEU A 219 6.14 1.85 -18.75
CA LEU A 219 5.58 2.99 -18.03
C LEU A 219 5.32 2.59 -16.59
N LEU A 220 5.82 3.37 -15.63
CA LEU A 220 5.46 3.24 -14.23
C LEU A 220 4.37 4.26 -13.92
N ALA A 221 3.20 3.79 -13.51
CA ALA A 221 2.10 4.65 -13.07
C ALA A 221 2.09 4.70 -11.54
N ILE A 222 2.65 5.77 -10.98
CA ILE A 222 2.80 5.93 -9.54
C ILE A 222 1.59 6.71 -8.99
N ILE A 223 0.83 6.08 -8.10
CA ILE A 223 -0.29 6.69 -7.39
C ILE A 223 0.16 7.22 -6.03
N ALA A 224 -0.17 8.50 -5.77
CA ALA A 224 -0.03 9.13 -4.47
C ALA A 224 -1.31 8.93 -3.61
N PRO A 225 -1.26 9.11 -2.27
CA PRO A 225 -2.41 8.89 -1.39
C PRO A 225 -3.63 9.78 -1.70
N ASP A 226 -3.42 10.93 -2.34
CA ASP A 226 -4.45 11.85 -2.80
C ASP A 226 -5.08 11.44 -4.16
N SER A 227 -4.77 10.23 -4.65
CA SER A 227 -5.18 9.68 -5.95
C SER A 227 -4.56 10.38 -7.17
N THR A 228 -3.54 11.22 -6.98
CA THR A 228 -2.75 11.77 -8.09
C THR A 228 -1.95 10.65 -8.75
N LEU A 229 -1.99 10.58 -10.08
CA LEU A 229 -1.20 9.65 -10.90
C LEU A 229 -0.08 10.38 -11.63
N VAL A 230 1.13 9.84 -11.56
CA VAL A 230 2.29 10.31 -12.32
C VAL A 230 2.88 9.15 -13.12
N TYR A 231 3.20 9.40 -14.39
CA TYR A 231 3.76 8.40 -15.29
C TYR A 231 5.25 8.66 -15.52
N TYR A 232 6.07 7.63 -15.32
CA TYR A 232 7.49 7.64 -15.64
C TYR A 232 7.81 6.60 -16.70
N THR A 233 8.53 7.00 -17.75
CA THR A 233 9.08 6.04 -18.72
C THR A 233 10.42 5.53 -18.20
N VAL A 234 10.54 4.21 -18.06
CA VAL A 234 11.79 3.54 -17.74
C VAL A 234 12.21 2.71 -18.94
N SER A 235 13.44 2.90 -19.42
CA SER A 235 13.99 2.17 -20.58
C SER A 235 14.86 0.99 -20.14
N LYS A 236 14.92 -0.06 -20.96
CA LYS A 236 15.64 -1.32 -20.67
C LYS A 236 17.12 -1.13 -20.32
N ASP A 237 17.76 -0.12 -20.91
CA ASP A 237 19.20 0.14 -20.76
C ASP A 237 19.50 1.31 -19.81
N MET A 238 18.59 1.61 -18.88
CA MET A 238 18.81 2.67 -17.89
C MET A 238 19.92 2.27 -16.90
N VAL A 239 21.08 2.90 -17.02
CA VAL A 239 22.23 2.69 -16.12
C VAL A 239 22.18 3.71 -14.99
N LYS A 240 22.59 3.30 -13.78
CA LYS A 240 22.76 4.22 -12.65
C LYS A 240 23.72 5.35 -13.05
N PRO A 241 23.39 6.63 -12.77
CA PRO A 241 24.32 7.73 -12.97
C PRO A 241 25.64 7.45 -12.23
N VAL A 242 26.75 7.49 -12.96
CA VAL A 242 28.08 7.42 -12.35
C VAL A 242 28.40 8.81 -11.83
N ASN A 243 28.41 8.97 -10.50
CA ASN A 243 28.90 10.17 -9.82
C ASN A 243 30.30 9.93 -9.31
#